data_AF-A0A800DVV5-F1
#
_entry.id   AF-A0A800DVV5-F1
#
_cell.length_a   1.000
_cell.length_b   1.000
_cell.length_c   1.000
_cell.angle_alpha   90.00
_cell.angle_beta   90.00
_cell.angle_gamma   90.00
#
_symmetry.space_group_name_H-M   'P 1'
#
loop_
_entity.id
_entity.type
_entity.pdbx_description
1 polymer ?
#
loop_
_entity_poly.entity_id
_entity_poly.type
_entity_poly.pdbx_seq_one_letter_code
_entity_poly.pdbx_strand_id
1 'polypeptide(L)'
;LMLILFIFVNFSVIIMRESKIINYRPTFRSPFYPWIQIFSIFIYGFLILEMGKVPFLISISFVGLSLLWFFLYAGKIRREFALMHLVERITAKELVNVSLEEELKEILHQRDGVVKDRFDQIIEKCPVLDLKERIGKEEFFSLVSGILSFRLDIEAKKIKELLLKREEESSTVVEKELALPHIVIEGENKFEIVVVRAKEGIIFSPQEVVKIVFVLAGTSDQRNFYLRSLMIIANIVREHHFISCFMKAKSKERLRLAILSSTRKRQL
;
A
#
# COMPACT_ATOMS: atom_id res chain seq x y z
N LEU A 1 -20.99 -12.41 29.81
CA LEU A 1 -20.02 -12.39 28.68
C LEU A 1 -20.11 -11.16 27.79
N MET A 2 -21.30 -10.65 27.43
CA MET A 2 -21.44 -9.46 26.56
C MET A 2 -20.64 -8.22 27.04
N LEU A 3 -20.60 -7.96 28.35
CA LEU A 3 -19.83 -6.83 28.89
C LEU A 3 -18.33 -6.96 28.61
N ILE A 4 -17.77 -8.17 28.75
CA ILE A 4 -16.37 -8.47 28.40
C ILE A 4 -16.14 -8.25 26.90
N LEU A 5 -17.09 -8.70 26.06
CA LEU A 5 -17.02 -8.49 24.62
C LEU A 5 -17.01 -6.99 24.29
N PHE A 6 -17.84 -6.17 24.93
CA PHE A 6 -17.81 -4.72 24.73
C PHE A 6 -16.50 -4.08 25.19
N ILE A 7 -15.90 -4.57 26.28
CA ILE A 7 -14.55 -4.16 26.71
C ILE A 7 -13.53 -4.48 25.60
N PHE A 8 -13.51 -5.71 25.10
CA PHE A 8 -12.60 -6.12 24.03
C PHE A 8 -12.80 -5.34 22.75
N VAL A 9 -14.05 -5.06 22.33
CA VAL A 9 -14.33 -4.25 21.13
C VAL A 9 -13.76 -2.84 21.29
N ASN A 10 -13.98 -2.18 22.43
CA ASN A 10 -13.42 -0.85 22.70
C ASN A 10 -11.88 -0.88 22.72
N PHE A 11 -11.30 -1.93 23.31
CA PHE A 11 -9.87 -2.14 23.33
C PHE A 11 -9.29 -2.35 21.92
N SER A 12 -9.94 -3.16 21.08
CA SER A 12 -9.56 -3.38 19.68
C SER A 12 -9.59 -2.08 18.87
N VAL A 13 -10.60 -1.22 19.07
CA VAL A 13 -10.69 0.08 18.38
C VAL A 13 -9.50 0.98 18.74
N ILE A 14 -9.11 1.02 20.02
CA ILE A 14 -7.93 1.78 20.46
C ILE A 14 -6.67 1.20 19.83
N ILE A 15 -6.45 -0.12 19.93
CA ILE A 15 -5.27 -0.78 19.36
C ILE A 15 -5.16 -0.50 17.87
N MET A 16 -6.22 -0.71 17.09
CA MET A 16 -6.16 -0.53 15.62
C MET A 16 -5.82 0.90 15.23
N ARG A 17 -6.31 1.90 15.98
CA ARG A 17 -6.04 3.33 15.74
C ARG A 17 -4.64 3.74 16.16
N GLU A 18 -4.16 3.28 17.31
CA GLU A 18 -2.83 3.63 17.83
C GLU A 18 -1.70 2.85 17.16
N SER A 19 -1.98 1.68 16.57
CA SER A 19 -0.97 0.81 15.95
C SER A 19 -0.42 1.32 14.61
N LYS A 20 -0.85 2.50 14.13
CA LYS A 20 -0.37 3.14 12.87
C LYS A 20 -0.34 2.18 11.67
N ILE A 21 -1.31 1.28 11.58
CA ILE A 21 -1.46 0.34 10.47
C ILE A 21 -1.67 1.16 9.18
N ILE A 22 -0.81 0.95 8.18
CA ILE A 22 -0.71 1.84 7.00
C ILE A 22 -2.03 1.92 6.22
N ASN A 23 -2.83 0.85 6.25
CA ASN A 23 -4.09 0.73 5.52
C ASN A 23 -5.36 0.76 6.41
N TYR A 24 -5.26 1.05 7.71
CA TYR A 24 -6.46 1.17 8.55
C TYR A 24 -7.13 2.53 8.32
N ARG A 25 -8.28 2.53 7.63
CA ARG A 25 -9.08 3.73 7.36
C ARG A 25 -10.48 3.55 7.97
N PRO A 26 -10.72 4.01 9.21
CA PRO A 26 -12.02 3.84 9.85
C PRO A 26 -13.09 4.64 9.11
N THR A 27 -14.18 3.98 8.70
CA THR A 27 -15.35 4.62 8.07
C THR A 27 -16.12 5.52 9.05
N PHE A 28 -16.09 5.18 10.34
CA PHE A 28 -16.70 5.97 11.42
C PHE A 28 -15.63 6.50 12.39
N ARG A 29 -15.67 7.80 12.67
CA ARG A 29 -14.86 8.44 13.71
C ARG A 29 -15.72 8.64 14.95
N SER A 30 -15.41 7.89 16.02
CA SER A 30 -16.06 8.11 17.32
C SER A 30 -15.82 9.55 17.79
N PRO A 31 -16.87 10.28 18.19
CA PRO A 31 -16.71 11.57 18.85
C PRO A 31 -15.87 11.38 20.12
N PHE A 32 -15.08 12.41 20.48
CA PHE A 32 -14.22 12.42 21.69
C PHE A 32 -13.30 11.19 21.86
N TYR A 33 -12.90 10.53 20.77
CA TYR A 33 -11.89 9.47 20.82
C TYR A 33 -10.56 10.01 21.41
N PRO A 34 -9.84 9.27 22.27
CA PRO A 34 -10.14 7.91 22.78
C PRO A 34 -10.95 7.87 24.08
N TRP A 35 -11.42 9.01 24.59
CA TRP A 35 -12.03 9.12 25.92
C TRP A 35 -13.33 8.32 26.07
N ILE A 36 -14.18 8.28 25.04
CA ILE A 36 -15.41 7.47 25.09
C ILE A 36 -15.08 5.98 25.24
N GLN A 37 -14.07 5.49 24.52
CA GLN A 37 -13.66 4.09 24.58
C GLN A 37 -13.10 3.75 25.96
N ILE A 38 -12.25 4.62 26.51
CA ILE A 38 -11.70 4.47 27.85
C ILE A 38 -12.82 4.47 28.89
N PHE A 39 -13.73 5.43 28.84
CA PHE A 39 -14.89 5.53 29.74
C PHE A 39 -15.79 4.30 29.65
N SER A 40 -16.04 3.79 28.45
CA SER A 40 -16.82 2.56 28.24
C SER A 40 -16.16 1.34 28.86
N ILE A 41 -14.84 1.20 28.71
CA ILE A 41 -14.08 0.10 29.34
C ILE A 41 -14.21 0.17 30.87
N PHE A 42 -14.08 1.37 31.46
CA PHE A 42 -14.25 1.56 32.90
C PHE A 42 -15.67 1.22 33.38
N ILE A 43 -16.71 1.71 32.68
CA ILE A 43 -18.12 1.42 33.03
C ILE A 43 -18.40 -0.07 32.96
N TYR A 44 -18.01 -0.73 31.87
CA TYR A 44 -18.27 -2.17 31.73
C TYR A 44 -17.50 -2.99 32.76
N GLY A 45 -16.27 -2.57 33.11
CA GLY A 45 -15.52 -3.16 34.21
C GLY A 45 -16.23 -2.99 35.56
N PHE A 46 -16.74 -1.80 35.84
CA PHE A 46 -17.51 -1.51 37.05
C PHE A 46 -18.80 -2.34 37.14
N LEU A 47 -19.58 -2.42 36.05
CA LEU A 47 -20.80 -3.23 36.00
C LEU A 47 -20.52 -4.71 36.26
N ILE A 48 -19.40 -5.26 35.76
CA ILE A 48 -19.02 -6.65 36.05
C ILE A 48 -18.77 -6.86 37.55
N LEU A 49 -18.20 -5.87 38.26
CA LEU A 49 -17.99 -5.93 39.70
C LEU A 49 -19.32 -5.85 40.47
N GLU A 50 -20.23 -4.99 40.03
CA GLU A 50 -21.54 -4.77 40.67
C GLU A 50 -22.48 -5.97 40.52
N MET A 51 -22.38 -6.72 39.41
CA MET A 51 -23.17 -7.95 39.17
C MET A 51 -22.88 -9.09 40.16
N GLY A 52 -21.89 -8.93 41.04
CA GLY A 52 -21.56 -9.86 42.12
C GLY A 52 -20.44 -10.83 41.78
N LYS A 53 -20.09 -11.66 42.76
CA LYS A 53 -18.88 -12.51 42.71
C LYS A 53 -18.92 -13.57 41.60
N VAL A 54 -20.09 -14.11 41.27
CA VAL A 54 -20.22 -15.20 40.30
C VAL A 54 -19.89 -14.73 38.87
N PRO A 55 -20.53 -13.67 38.32
CA PRO A 55 -20.16 -13.15 36.99
C PRO A 55 -18.70 -12.67 36.89
N PHE A 56 -18.18 -12.08 37.97
CA PHE A 56 -16.78 -11.65 38.03
C PHE A 56 -15.80 -12.82 37.91
N LEU A 57 -15.99 -13.89 38.70
CA LEU A 57 -15.14 -15.09 38.65
C LEU A 57 -15.19 -15.78 37.29
N ILE A 58 -16.38 -15.89 36.68
CA ILE A 58 -16.54 -16.46 35.33
C ILE A 58 -15.77 -15.62 34.31
N SER A 59 -15.84 -14.29 34.41
CA SER A 59 -15.17 -13.36 33.50
C SER A 59 -13.64 -13.50 33.56
N ILE A 60 -13.08 -13.51 34.78
CA ILE A 60 -11.64 -13.70 34.99
C ILE A 60 -11.20 -15.09 34.57
N SER A 61 -11.96 -16.13 34.91
CA SER A 61 -11.64 -17.51 34.52
C SER A 61 -11.62 -17.66 33.00
N PHE A 62 -12.59 -17.07 32.29
CA PHE A 62 -12.64 -17.10 30.83
C PHE A 62 -11.43 -16.41 30.19
N VAL A 63 -11.08 -15.20 30.65
CA VAL A 63 -9.90 -14.48 30.14
C VAL A 63 -8.61 -15.25 30.48
N GLY A 64 -8.51 -15.76 31.71
CA GLY A 64 -7.36 -16.54 32.17
C GLY A 64 -7.17 -17.84 31.39
N LEU A 65 -8.24 -18.60 31.14
CA LEU A 65 -8.20 -19.81 30.32
C LEU A 65 -7.87 -19.50 28.86
N SER A 66 -8.39 -18.39 28.32
CA SER A 66 -8.07 -17.94 26.96
C SER A 66 -6.58 -17.58 26.82
N LEU A 67 -6.03 -16.86 27.81
CA LEU A 67 -4.60 -16.53 27.86
C LEU A 67 -3.75 -17.78 28.08
N LEU A 68 -4.15 -18.68 28.98
CA LEU A 68 -3.46 -19.94 29.24
C LEU A 68 -3.43 -20.79 27.97
N TRP A 69 -4.55 -20.93 27.26
CA TRP A 69 -4.63 -21.58 25.96
C TRP A 69 -3.72 -20.91 24.94
N PHE A 70 -3.72 -19.58 24.88
CA PHE A 70 -2.82 -18.82 24.02
C PHE A 70 -1.35 -19.14 24.34
N PHE A 71 -0.92 -19.15 25.60
CA PHE A 71 0.47 -19.43 25.95
C PHE A 71 0.87 -20.91 25.75
N LEU A 72 -0.01 -21.86 26.09
CA LEU A 72 0.28 -23.29 25.99
C LEU A 72 0.23 -23.82 24.55
N TYR A 73 -0.75 -23.37 23.78
CA TYR A 73 -1.05 -23.87 22.44
C TYR A 73 -0.67 -22.85 21.36
N ALA A 74 -1.22 -21.63 21.41
CA ALA A 74 -0.99 -20.63 20.36
C ALA A 74 0.45 -20.10 20.28
N GLY A 75 1.17 -20.04 21.40
CA GLY A 75 2.60 -19.69 21.45
C GLY A 75 3.50 -20.71 20.76
N LYS A 76 3.05 -21.97 20.61
CA LYS A 76 3.73 -23.04 19.89
C LYS A 76 3.23 -23.23 18.44
N ILE A 77 2.15 -22.55 18.05
CA ILE A 77 1.53 -22.65 16.74
C ILE A 77 1.88 -21.41 15.91
N ARG A 78 3.19 -21.24 15.70
CA ARG A 78 3.71 -20.74 14.43
C ARG A 78 3.89 -21.93 13.48
N ARG A 79 2.88 -22.80 13.36
CA ARG A 79 2.96 -24.07 12.61
C ARG A 79 2.29 -24.04 11.24
N GLU A 80 2.04 -22.86 10.69
CA GLU A 80 1.89 -22.66 9.24
C GLU A 80 3.20 -22.21 8.57
N PHE A 81 4.31 -22.16 9.33
CA PHE A 81 5.62 -21.72 8.84
C PHE A 81 6.48 -22.83 8.24
N ALA A 82 6.12 -24.12 8.32
CA ALA A 82 7.00 -25.21 7.84
C ALA A 82 7.12 -25.25 6.31
N LEU A 83 6.03 -24.95 5.58
CA LEU A 83 6.06 -24.76 4.13
C LEU A 83 6.75 -23.43 3.77
N MET A 84 6.48 -22.36 4.53
CA MET A 84 7.16 -21.08 4.34
C MET A 84 8.67 -21.16 4.55
N HIS A 85 9.18 -21.93 5.52
CA HIS A 85 10.63 -22.07 5.73
C HIS A 85 11.36 -22.80 4.59
N LEU A 86 10.67 -23.68 3.86
CA LEU A 86 11.21 -24.26 2.62
C LEU A 86 11.26 -23.21 1.49
N VAL A 87 10.27 -22.32 1.42
CA VAL A 87 10.19 -21.22 0.44
C VAL A 87 11.13 -20.05 0.79
N GLU A 88 11.33 -19.74 2.07
CA GLU A 88 12.25 -18.74 2.60
C GLU A 88 13.72 -19.15 2.43
N ARG A 89 14.03 -20.46 2.37
CA ARG A 89 15.39 -20.90 2.03
C ARG A 89 15.74 -20.65 0.56
N ILE A 90 14.72 -20.44 -0.28
CA ILE A 90 14.84 -20.11 -1.71
C ILE A 90 14.68 -18.59 -1.94
N THR A 91 14.08 -17.84 -1.02
CA THR A 91 13.69 -16.44 -1.23
C THR A 91 14.28 -15.51 -0.18
N ALA A 92 15.01 -14.49 -0.64
CA ALA A 92 15.79 -13.59 0.20
C ALA A 92 14.99 -12.87 1.31
N LYS A 93 15.69 -12.68 2.43
CA LYS A 93 15.29 -12.38 3.81
C LYS A 93 14.58 -11.04 4.09
N GLU A 94 13.96 -10.38 3.10
CA GLU A 94 13.41 -9.02 3.26
C GLU A 94 11.90 -8.95 3.56
N LEU A 95 11.15 -10.06 3.56
CA LEU A 95 9.68 -10.05 3.51
C LEU A 95 8.92 -10.25 4.85
N VAL A 96 9.61 -10.48 5.97
CA VAL A 96 8.95 -11.03 7.19
C VAL A 96 8.03 -10.02 7.93
N ASN A 97 8.12 -8.72 7.67
CA ASN A 97 7.27 -7.70 8.31
C ASN A 97 6.10 -7.19 7.44
N VAL A 98 5.88 -7.79 6.26
CA VAL A 98 4.87 -7.32 5.30
C VAL A 98 3.62 -8.21 5.25
N SER A 99 3.73 -9.49 5.64
CA SER A 99 2.66 -10.48 5.40
C SER A 99 1.35 -10.17 6.11
N LEU A 100 1.37 -9.74 7.38
CA LEU A 100 0.12 -9.60 8.15
C LEU A 100 -0.78 -8.45 7.64
N GLU A 101 -0.19 -7.36 7.15
CA GLU A 101 -0.96 -6.25 6.57
C GLU A 101 -1.47 -6.58 5.17
N GLU A 102 -0.74 -7.39 4.41
CA GLU A 102 -1.18 -7.90 3.10
C GLU A 102 -2.29 -8.93 3.24
N GLU A 103 -2.17 -9.89 4.18
CA GLU A 103 -3.19 -10.89 4.51
C GLU A 103 -4.47 -10.23 5.02
N LEU A 104 -4.36 -9.28 5.96
CA LEU A 104 -5.52 -8.54 6.45
C LEU A 104 -6.19 -7.73 5.33
N LYS A 105 -5.39 -7.17 4.41
CA LYS A 105 -5.92 -6.46 3.24
C LYS A 105 -6.60 -7.40 2.27
N GLU A 106 -6.04 -8.56 2.00
CA GLU A 106 -6.67 -9.57 1.13
C GLU A 106 -8.02 -10.00 1.70
N ILE A 107 -8.09 -10.22 3.02
CA ILE A 107 -9.34 -10.51 3.73
C ILE A 107 -10.33 -9.33 3.63
N LEU A 108 -9.89 -8.09 3.82
CA LEU A 108 -10.75 -6.90 3.69
C LEU A 108 -11.23 -6.68 2.25
N HIS A 109 -10.36 -6.84 1.26
CA HIS A 109 -10.71 -6.74 -0.16
C HIS A 109 -11.69 -7.82 -0.60
N GLN A 110 -11.51 -9.06 -0.11
CA GLN A 110 -12.46 -10.16 -0.35
C GLN A 110 -13.82 -9.87 0.30
N ARG A 111 -13.84 -9.36 1.54
CA ARG A 111 -15.08 -8.97 2.25
C ARG A 111 -15.82 -7.85 1.53
N ASP A 112 -15.12 -6.84 1.05
CA ASP A 112 -15.70 -5.66 0.40
C ASP A 112 -15.99 -5.87 -1.11
N GLY A 113 -15.77 -7.09 -1.63
CA GLY A 113 -16.08 -7.44 -3.03
C GLY A 113 -15.23 -6.71 -4.07
N VAL A 114 -14.03 -6.27 -3.70
CA VAL A 114 -13.17 -5.43 -4.56
C VAL A 114 -12.45 -6.30 -5.60
N VAL A 115 -13.03 -6.43 -6.79
CA VAL A 115 -12.41 -7.11 -7.93
C VAL A 115 -11.23 -6.28 -8.46
N LYS A 116 -10.06 -6.91 -8.58
CA LYS A 116 -8.85 -6.29 -9.16
C LYS A 116 -9.08 -6.00 -10.64
N ASP A 117 -8.83 -4.77 -11.06
CA ASP A 117 -8.90 -4.40 -12.48
C ASP A 117 -7.54 -4.52 -13.17
N ARG A 118 -7.52 -4.27 -14.48
CA ARG A 118 -6.29 -4.34 -15.29
C ARG A 118 -5.17 -3.42 -14.78
N PHE A 119 -5.51 -2.25 -14.23
CA PHE A 119 -4.52 -1.33 -13.68
C PHE A 119 -3.87 -1.92 -12.42
N ASP A 120 -4.67 -2.52 -11.53
CA ASP A 120 -4.16 -3.21 -10.35
C ASP A 120 -3.20 -4.35 -10.73
N GLN A 121 -3.56 -5.14 -11.75
CA GLN A 121 -2.70 -6.24 -12.25
C GLN A 121 -1.35 -5.75 -12.80
N ILE A 122 -1.32 -4.58 -13.44
CA ILE A 122 -0.08 -3.97 -13.93
C ILE A 122 0.77 -3.48 -12.77
N ILE A 123 0.17 -2.78 -11.79
CA ILE A 123 0.89 -2.28 -10.60
C ILE A 123 1.45 -3.43 -9.75
N GLU A 124 0.77 -4.57 -9.68
CA GLU A 124 1.27 -5.77 -9.00
C GLU A 124 2.61 -6.25 -9.57
N LYS A 125 2.77 -6.17 -10.89
CA LYS A 125 3.94 -6.69 -11.62
C LYS A 125 4.95 -5.62 -12.01
N CYS A 126 4.61 -4.34 -11.83
CA CYS A 126 5.42 -3.25 -12.31
C CYS A 126 6.75 -3.15 -11.53
N PRO A 127 7.83 -2.72 -12.21
CA PRO A 127 9.04 -2.30 -11.54
C PRO A 127 8.77 -1.11 -10.61
N VAL A 128 9.36 -1.16 -9.42
CA VAL A 128 9.34 -0.06 -8.44
C VAL A 128 10.77 0.36 -8.14
N LEU A 129 11.10 1.62 -8.41
CA LEU A 129 12.38 2.22 -8.06
C LEU A 129 12.22 3.10 -6.82
N ASP A 130 13.20 3.00 -5.93
CA ASP A 130 13.29 3.82 -4.74
C ASP A 130 14.67 4.50 -4.74
N LEU A 131 14.71 5.68 -5.32
CA LEU A 131 15.92 6.48 -5.51
C LEU A 131 16.24 7.22 -4.21
N LYS A 132 17.46 6.98 -3.72
CA LYS A 132 17.99 7.59 -2.50
C LYS A 132 18.71 8.90 -2.76
N GLU A 133 19.19 9.11 -3.98
CA GLU A 133 20.01 10.25 -4.36
C GLU A 133 19.21 11.21 -5.25
N ARG A 134 19.65 12.47 -5.27
CA ARG A 134 19.08 13.50 -6.14
C ARG A 134 19.72 13.38 -7.51
N ILE A 135 18.89 13.18 -8.54
CA ILE A 135 19.35 12.96 -9.92
C ILE A 135 18.69 13.93 -10.90
N GLY A 136 19.30 14.09 -12.08
CA GLY A 136 18.73 14.86 -13.19
C GLY A 136 17.79 14.01 -14.06
N LYS A 137 16.93 14.68 -14.85
CA LYS A 137 15.99 14.00 -15.77
C LYS A 137 16.66 13.06 -16.78
N GLU A 138 17.84 13.41 -17.30
CA GLU A 138 18.53 12.60 -18.32
C GLU A 138 19.04 11.28 -17.75
N GLU A 139 19.60 11.33 -16.54
CA GLU A 139 20.03 10.17 -15.78
C GLU A 139 18.82 9.32 -15.39
N PHE A 140 17.76 9.97 -14.91
CA PHE A 140 16.49 9.31 -14.58
C PHE A 140 15.92 8.53 -15.77
N PHE A 141 15.81 9.17 -16.94
CA PHE A 141 15.34 8.49 -18.15
C PHE A 141 16.28 7.38 -18.61
N SER A 142 17.59 7.51 -18.39
CA SER A 142 18.54 6.43 -18.66
C SER A 142 18.25 5.19 -17.79
N LEU A 143 18.02 5.38 -16.49
CA LEU A 143 17.70 4.29 -15.56
C LEU A 143 16.38 3.59 -15.93
N VAL A 144 15.32 4.36 -16.18
CA VAL A 144 14.01 3.80 -16.52
C VAL A 144 14.02 3.11 -17.88
N SER A 145 14.77 3.64 -18.85
CA SER A 145 14.88 3.03 -20.17
C SER A 145 15.54 1.66 -20.13
N GLY A 146 16.55 1.46 -19.28
CA GLY A 146 17.16 0.14 -19.07
C GLY A 146 16.16 -0.90 -18.54
N ILE A 147 15.28 -0.49 -17.63
CA ILE A 147 14.23 -1.36 -17.08
C ILE A 147 13.15 -1.68 -18.12
N LEU A 148 12.68 -0.66 -18.84
CA LEU A 148 11.65 -0.82 -19.87
C LEU A 148 12.16 -1.63 -21.07
N SER A 149 13.44 -1.55 -21.38
CA SER A 149 14.07 -2.26 -22.49
C SER A 149 13.84 -3.77 -22.43
N PHE A 150 14.08 -4.37 -21.26
CA PHE A 150 13.84 -5.80 -21.03
C PHE A 150 12.36 -6.19 -21.12
N ARG A 151 11.45 -5.30 -20.72
CA ARG A 151 10.01 -5.61 -20.64
C ARG A 151 9.27 -5.40 -21.96
N LEU A 152 9.75 -4.45 -22.75
CA LEU A 152 9.12 -4.08 -24.03
C LEU A 152 9.80 -4.73 -25.23
N ASP A 153 10.99 -5.31 -25.04
CA ASP A 153 11.86 -5.82 -26.11
C ASP A 153 12.21 -4.71 -27.13
N ILE A 154 12.67 -3.58 -26.60
CA ILE A 154 13.07 -2.39 -27.37
C ILE A 154 14.40 -1.89 -26.81
N GLU A 155 15.31 -1.42 -27.67
CA GLU A 155 16.58 -0.87 -27.24
C GLU A 155 16.41 0.29 -26.23
N ALA A 156 17.13 0.23 -25.10
CA ALA A 156 17.08 1.25 -24.06
C ALA A 156 17.39 2.66 -24.60
N LYS A 157 18.28 2.77 -25.58
CA LYS A 157 18.61 4.04 -26.24
C LYS A 157 17.38 4.65 -26.93
N LYS A 158 16.64 3.86 -27.71
CA LYS A 158 15.41 4.30 -28.39
C LYS A 158 14.35 4.74 -27.37
N ILE A 159 14.17 4.02 -26.26
CA ILE A 159 13.22 4.39 -25.20
C ILE A 159 13.61 5.74 -24.57
N LYS A 160 14.90 5.94 -24.29
CA LYS A 160 15.42 7.19 -23.70
C LYS A 160 15.18 8.37 -24.62
N GLU A 161 15.46 8.22 -25.91
CA GLU A 161 15.24 9.24 -26.93
C GLU A 161 13.74 9.62 -27.02
N LEU A 162 12.84 8.63 -27.00
CA LEU A 162 11.40 8.89 -27.00
C LEU A 162 10.94 9.66 -25.75
N LEU A 163 11.45 9.30 -24.57
CA LEU A 163 11.12 9.99 -23.31
C LEU A 163 11.61 11.43 -23.31
N LEU A 164 12.86 11.66 -23.73
CA LEU A 164 13.44 13.00 -23.83
C LEU A 164 12.67 13.87 -24.82
N LYS A 165 12.42 13.36 -26.03
CA LYS A 165 11.66 14.08 -27.05
C LYS A 165 10.26 14.46 -26.56
N ARG A 166 9.57 13.54 -25.87
CA ARG A 166 8.25 13.84 -25.32
C ARG A 166 8.31 14.91 -24.23
N GLU A 167 9.32 14.88 -23.37
CA GLU A 167 9.51 15.88 -22.32
C GLU A 167 9.83 17.28 -22.90
N GLU A 168 10.58 17.33 -24.01
CA GLU A 168 10.91 18.58 -24.71
C GLU A 168 9.70 19.25 -25.35
N GLU A 169 8.74 18.47 -25.86
CA GLU A 169 7.48 19.01 -26.40
C GLU A 169 6.67 19.75 -25.33
N SER A 170 6.62 19.18 -24.11
CA SER A 170 5.96 19.78 -22.96
C SER A 170 6.31 19.01 -21.69
N SER A 171 6.56 19.75 -20.60
CA SER A 171 6.82 19.18 -19.27
C SER A 171 5.77 18.14 -18.91
N THR A 172 6.22 16.97 -18.44
CA THR A 172 5.32 15.91 -17.95
C THR A 172 5.09 15.98 -16.44
N VAL A 173 5.53 17.07 -15.80
CA VAL A 173 5.21 17.40 -14.41
C VAL A 173 3.77 17.89 -14.33
N VAL A 174 2.94 17.19 -13.56
CA VAL A 174 1.48 17.43 -13.52
C VAL A 174 1.08 18.18 -12.26
N GLU A 175 1.73 17.89 -11.13
CA GLU A 175 1.50 18.57 -9.85
C GLU A 175 2.83 18.78 -9.12
N LYS A 176 2.79 19.58 -8.05
CA LYS A 176 3.93 19.75 -7.15
C LYS A 176 4.33 18.37 -6.61
N GLU A 177 5.54 17.92 -6.96
CA GLU A 177 6.13 16.62 -6.61
C GLU A 177 5.74 15.40 -7.48
N LEU A 178 4.89 15.53 -8.51
CA LEU A 178 4.45 14.43 -9.39
C LEU A 178 4.78 14.66 -10.88
N ALA A 179 5.41 13.68 -11.52
CA ALA A 179 5.54 13.62 -12.99
C ALA A 179 4.93 12.33 -13.58
N LEU A 180 4.40 12.44 -14.80
CA LEU A 180 3.84 11.34 -15.60
C LEU A 180 4.49 11.22 -17.00
N PRO A 181 5.81 10.99 -17.11
CA PRO A 181 6.46 10.78 -18.39
C PRO A 181 5.82 9.61 -19.13
N HIS A 182 5.59 9.76 -20.43
CA HIS A 182 4.94 8.72 -21.21
C HIS A 182 5.43 8.66 -22.65
N ILE A 183 5.40 7.48 -23.24
CA ILE A 183 5.78 7.28 -24.65
C ILE A 183 4.83 6.32 -25.35
N VAL A 184 4.66 6.54 -26.65
CA VAL A 184 4.03 5.58 -27.56
C VAL A 184 5.13 4.79 -28.24
N ILE A 185 5.03 3.47 -28.21
CA ILE A 185 5.99 2.54 -28.83
C ILE A 185 5.34 1.75 -29.97
N GLU A 186 6.18 1.19 -30.84
CA GLU A 186 5.77 0.27 -31.89
C GLU A 186 5.40 -1.11 -31.32
N GLY A 187 4.51 -1.81 -32.02
CA GLY A 187 3.97 -3.11 -31.63
C GLY A 187 2.47 -3.04 -31.32
N GLU A 188 1.96 -4.11 -30.72
CA GLU A 188 0.53 -4.24 -30.39
C GLU A 188 0.35 -4.78 -28.98
N ASN A 189 -0.71 -4.32 -28.30
CA ASN A 189 -1.14 -4.80 -27.00
C ASN A 189 -0.07 -4.77 -25.88
N LYS A 190 0.87 -3.81 -25.95
CA LYS A 190 1.89 -3.61 -24.90
C LYS A 190 1.52 -2.39 -24.06
N PHE A 191 1.59 -2.53 -22.74
CA PHE A 191 1.42 -1.42 -21.81
C PHE A 191 2.15 -1.71 -20.50
N GLU A 192 3.11 -0.86 -20.16
CA GLU A 192 3.95 -0.98 -18.97
C GLU A 192 3.91 0.31 -18.15
N ILE A 193 3.98 0.16 -16.83
CA ILE A 193 4.14 1.25 -15.88
C ILE A 193 5.44 1.01 -15.11
N VAL A 194 6.20 2.06 -14.83
CA VAL A 194 7.28 2.04 -13.85
C VAL A 194 6.97 3.07 -12.77
N VAL A 195 6.93 2.61 -11.53
CA VAL A 195 6.67 3.47 -10.37
C VAL A 195 8.00 3.88 -9.76
N VAL A 196 8.17 5.16 -9.47
CA VAL A 196 9.41 5.69 -8.92
C VAL A 196 9.10 6.61 -7.74
N ARG A 197 9.80 6.35 -6.64
CA ARG A 197 9.97 7.31 -5.55
C ARG A 197 11.39 7.85 -5.59
N ALA A 198 11.54 9.17 -5.49
CA ALA A 198 12.81 9.84 -5.30
C ALA A 198 12.73 10.75 -4.07
N LYS A 199 13.33 10.34 -2.95
CA LYS A 199 13.21 11.08 -1.68
C LYS A 199 13.84 12.46 -1.75
N GLU A 200 15.03 12.53 -2.34
CA GLU A 200 15.80 13.76 -2.57
C GLU A 200 15.37 14.49 -3.86
N GLY A 201 14.47 13.88 -4.63
CA GLY A 201 13.86 14.44 -5.83
C GLY A 201 14.62 14.19 -7.14
N ILE A 202 13.89 14.27 -8.25
CA ILE A 202 14.42 14.27 -9.61
C ILE A 202 14.24 15.67 -10.19
N ILE A 203 15.30 16.24 -10.74
CA ILE A 203 15.30 17.58 -11.32
C ILE A 203 14.88 17.48 -12.79
N PHE A 204 13.65 17.88 -13.08
CA PHE A 204 13.11 17.98 -14.46
C PHE A 204 13.48 19.32 -15.10
N SER A 205 13.40 20.39 -14.30
CA SER A 205 13.87 21.73 -14.62
C SER A 205 14.33 22.41 -13.32
N PRO A 206 15.02 23.57 -13.38
CA PRO A 206 15.45 24.28 -12.18
C PRO A 206 14.30 24.63 -11.21
N GLN A 207 13.07 24.73 -11.73
CA GLN A 207 11.86 25.03 -10.97
C GLN A 207 11.01 23.79 -10.64
N GLU A 208 11.24 22.67 -11.32
CA GLU A 208 10.46 21.44 -11.17
C GLU A 208 11.31 20.30 -10.61
N VAL A 209 11.10 20.03 -9.31
CA VAL A 209 11.68 18.88 -8.61
C VAL A 209 10.55 17.95 -8.19
N VAL A 210 10.57 16.72 -8.71
CA VAL A 210 9.52 15.73 -8.47
C VAL A 210 10.01 14.59 -7.60
N LYS A 211 9.12 14.04 -6.76
CA LYS A 211 9.45 12.95 -5.83
C LYS A 211 8.70 11.65 -6.17
N ILE A 212 7.61 11.76 -6.91
CA ILE A 212 6.78 10.65 -7.34
C ILE A 212 6.72 10.71 -8.85
N VAL A 213 7.08 9.60 -9.51
CA VAL A 213 7.01 9.51 -10.97
C VAL A 213 6.35 8.21 -11.36
N PHE A 214 5.37 8.29 -12.26
CA PHE A 214 4.84 7.13 -12.96
C PHE A 214 5.26 7.25 -14.42
N VAL A 215 6.14 6.37 -14.89
CA VAL A 215 6.51 6.34 -16.31
C VAL A 215 5.61 5.33 -17.03
N LEU A 216 4.94 5.76 -18.09
CA LEU A 216 4.00 4.94 -18.86
C LEU A 216 4.57 4.68 -20.26
N ALA A 217 4.60 3.43 -20.70
CA ALA A 217 4.97 3.10 -22.07
C ALA A 217 3.94 2.15 -22.65
N GLY A 218 3.39 2.46 -23.83
CA GLY A 218 2.38 1.61 -24.43
C GLY A 218 2.23 1.80 -25.93
N THR A 219 1.63 0.81 -26.58
CA THR A 219 1.36 0.84 -28.01
C THR A 219 0.14 1.71 -28.32
N SER A 220 0.01 2.14 -29.57
CA SER A 220 -1.03 3.10 -29.98
C SER A 220 -2.46 2.57 -29.78
N ASP A 221 -2.66 1.26 -29.90
CA ASP A 221 -3.92 0.55 -29.63
C ASP A 221 -4.33 0.62 -28.15
N GLN A 222 -3.39 0.86 -27.24
CA GLN A 222 -3.63 0.97 -25.79
C GLN A 222 -3.99 2.39 -25.33
N ARG A 223 -4.20 3.34 -26.26
CA ARG A 223 -4.52 4.76 -25.94
C ARG A 223 -5.68 4.92 -24.94
N ASN A 224 -6.74 4.14 -25.10
CA ASN A 224 -7.90 4.21 -24.19
C ASN A 224 -7.54 3.76 -22.77
N PHE A 225 -6.63 2.81 -22.64
CA PHE A 225 -6.16 2.34 -21.33
C PHE A 225 -5.13 3.29 -20.72
N TYR A 226 -4.28 3.92 -21.56
CA TYR A 226 -3.40 5.01 -21.17
C TYR A 226 -4.18 6.16 -20.50
N LEU A 227 -5.20 6.70 -21.16
CA LEU A 227 -6.01 7.80 -20.62
C LEU A 227 -6.70 7.42 -19.31
N ARG A 228 -7.21 6.19 -19.21
CA ARG A 228 -7.78 5.66 -17.97
C ARG A 228 -6.73 5.57 -16.86
N SER A 229 -5.53 5.12 -17.17
CA SER A 229 -4.41 5.02 -16.22
C SER A 229 -4.03 6.39 -15.66
N LEU A 230 -4.00 7.44 -16.51
CA LEU A 230 -3.76 8.81 -16.05
C LEU A 230 -4.82 9.27 -15.05
N MET A 231 -6.11 9.07 -15.36
CA MET A 231 -7.19 9.44 -14.43
C MET A 231 -7.08 8.68 -13.10
N ILE A 232 -6.75 7.38 -13.17
CA ILE A 232 -6.54 6.56 -11.98
C ILE A 232 -5.39 7.13 -11.15
N ILE A 233 -4.22 7.39 -11.75
CA ILE A 233 -3.06 7.94 -11.04
C ILE A 233 -3.40 9.31 -10.44
N ALA A 234 -4.05 10.19 -11.19
CA ALA A 234 -4.50 11.50 -10.70
C ALA A 234 -5.47 11.38 -9.51
N ASN A 235 -6.36 10.36 -9.49
CA ASN A 235 -7.23 10.12 -8.34
C ASN A 235 -6.45 9.61 -7.13
N ILE A 236 -5.50 8.70 -7.34
CA ILE A 236 -4.67 8.11 -6.28
C ILE A 236 -3.84 9.20 -5.60
N VAL A 237 -3.17 10.06 -6.37
CA VAL A 237 -2.29 11.09 -5.82
C VAL A 237 -3.06 12.15 -5.03
N ARG A 238 -4.30 12.44 -5.43
CA ARG A 238 -5.20 13.38 -4.73
C ARG A 238 -5.86 12.80 -3.46
N GLU A 239 -5.72 11.49 -3.20
CA GLU A 239 -6.28 10.92 -1.97
C GLU A 239 -5.60 11.48 -0.73
N HIS A 240 -6.41 11.79 0.30
CA HIS A 240 -5.90 12.28 1.57
C HIS A 240 -4.89 11.29 2.17
N HIS A 241 -3.72 11.81 2.55
CA HIS A 241 -2.57 11.05 3.06
C HIS A 241 -1.77 10.20 2.06
N PHE A 242 -2.15 10.06 0.77
CA PHE A 242 -1.40 9.20 -0.17
C PHE A 242 0.09 9.56 -0.21
N ILE A 243 0.42 10.82 -0.51
CA ILE A 243 1.82 11.29 -0.59
C ILE A 243 2.56 11.00 0.72
N SER A 244 1.94 11.30 1.87
CA SER A 244 2.55 11.08 3.18
C SER A 244 2.84 9.59 3.47
N CYS A 245 1.94 8.69 3.07
CA CYS A 245 2.12 7.25 3.24
C CYS A 245 3.17 6.71 2.26
N PHE A 246 3.10 7.13 0.99
CA PHE A 246 4.05 6.75 -0.05
C PHE A 246 5.49 7.17 0.31
N MET A 247 5.68 8.37 0.83
CA MET A 247 7.00 8.86 1.26
C MET A 247 7.54 8.15 2.52
N LYS A 248 6.65 7.69 3.42
CA LYS A 248 7.02 6.95 4.65
C LYS A 248 7.24 5.46 4.42
N ALA A 249 6.84 4.91 3.27
CA ALA A 249 6.96 3.49 2.97
C ALA A 249 8.42 3.02 3.10
N LYS A 250 8.63 1.87 3.76
CA LYS A 250 9.98 1.36 4.08
C LYS A 250 10.53 0.38 3.04
N SER A 251 9.71 -0.09 2.12
CA SER A 251 10.11 -1.05 1.08
C SER A 251 9.35 -0.79 -0.23
N LYS A 252 9.80 -1.42 -1.32
CA LYS A 252 9.17 -1.36 -2.65
C LYS A 252 7.76 -1.96 -2.63
N GLU A 253 7.56 -3.01 -1.85
CA GLU A 253 6.26 -3.68 -1.64
C GLU A 253 5.30 -2.72 -0.96
N ARG A 254 5.75 -1.98 0.06
CA ARG A 254 4.94 -0.96 0.74
C ARG A 254 4.60 0.22 -0.18
N LEU A 255 5.48 0.61 -1.10
CA LEU A 255 5.19 1.61 -2.13
C LEU A 255 4.09 1.14 -3.08
N ARG A 256 4.20 -0.09 -3.57
CA ARG A 256 3.19 -0.74 -4.41
C ARG A 256 1.86 -0.85 -3.67
N LEU A 257 1.89 -1.30 -2.42
CA LEU A 257 0.72 -1.44 -1.58
C LEU A 257 -0.01 -0.11 -1.39
N ALA A 258 0.72 0.99 -1.19
CA ALA A 258 0.14 2.32 -1.05
C ALA A 258 -0.69 2.74 -2.28
N ILE A 259 -0.28 2.35 -3.50
CA ILE A 259 -1.01 2.60 -4.74
C ILE A 259 -2.25 1.69 -4.83
N LEU A 260 -2.06 0.39 -4.57
CA LEU A 260 -3.13 -0.62 -4.62
C LEU A 260 -4.18 -0.43 -3.52
N SER A 261 -3.87 0.30 -2.46
CA SER A 261 -4.80 0.58 -1.34
C SER A 261 -5.69 1.80 -1.59
N SER A 262 -5.65 2.36 -2.80
CA SER A 262 -6.55 3.45 -3.17
C SER A 262 -8.02 3.02 -3.15
N THR A 263 -8.84 3.96 -2.69
CA THR A 263 -10.31 3.87 -2.57
C THR A 263 -11.04 4.16 -3.88
N ARG A 264 -10.29 4.34 -4.98
CA ARG A 264 -10.84 4.55 -6.32
C ARG A 264 -11.87 3.47 -6.66
N LYS A 265 -12.90 3.88 -7.40
CA LYS A 265 -13.84 2.94 -8.02
C LYS A 265 -13.07 2.13 -9.07
N ARG A 266 -13.05 0.80 -8.89
CA ARG A 266 -12.52 -0.13 -9.90
C ARG A 266 -13.63 -0.43 -10.89
N GLN A 267 -13.30 -0.35 -12.17
CA GLN A 267 -14.22 -0.70 -13.25
C GLN A 267 -13.82 -2.07 -13.76
N LEU A 268 -14.80 -2.97 -13.79
CA LEU A 268 -14.68 -4.30 -14.41
C LEU A 268 -14.51 -4.16 -15.92
#